data_AF-B8PSD9-F1
#
_entry.id   AF-B8PSD9-F1
#
_cell.length_a   1.000
_cell.length_b   1.000
_cell.length_c   1.000
_cell.angle_alpha   90.00
_cell.angle_beta   90.00
_cell.angle_gamma   90.00
#
_symmetry.space_group_name_H-M   'P 1'
#
loop_
_entity.id
_entity.type
_entity.pdbx_description
1 polymer ?
#
loop_
_entity_poly.entity_id
_entity_poly.type
_entity_poly.pdbx_seq_one_letter_code
_entity_poly.pdbx_strand_id
1 'polypeptide(L)'
;PTGRGIFHNDAKTFLVWCNEEDHLRIISMQMGGDLGQVYRRLVTAVNEIEKRLPFSHNDRFGFLTFCPTNLGTTVRASVHIKVPKLAA
;
A
#
# COMPACT_ATOMS: atom_id res chain seq x y z
N PRO A 1 -20.25 -3.54 2.55
CA PRO A 1 -20.62 -3.93 3.93
C PRO A 1 -20.23 -2.81 4.89
N THR A 2 -20.90 -2.65 6.03
CA THR A 2 -20.80 -1.46 6.90
C THR A 2 -19.35 -1.02 7.12
N GLY A 3 -19.03 0.23 6.75
CA GLY A 3 -17.72 0.87 6.93
C GLY A 3 -16.62 0.53 5.92
N ARG A 4 -16.83 -0.42 4.99
CA ARG A 4 -15.81 -0.86 4.03
C ARG A 4 -15.95 -0.12 2.71
N GLY A 5 -14.82 0.18 2.08
CA GLY A 5 -14.83 0.82 0.77
C GLY A 5 -13.45 0.90 0.13
N ILE A 6 -13.45 1.42 -1.09
CA ILE A 6 -12.25 1.71 -1.85
C ILE A 6 -12.32 3.14 -2.36
N PHE A 7 -11.26 3.90 -2.09
CA PHE A 7 -10.98 5.14 -2.80
C PHE A 7 -10.00 4.84 -3.95
N HIS A 8 -10.15 5.50 -5.09
CA HIS A 8 -9.14 5.49 -6.14
C HIS A 8 -9.22 6.78 -6.97
N ASN A 9 -8.10 7.16 -7.59
CA ASN A 9 -8.13 8.18 -8.64
C ASN A 9 -8.74 7.63 -9.94
N ASP A 10 -9.12 8.49 -10.88
CA ASP A 10 -9.77 8.06 -12.15
C ASP A 10 -8.90 7.08 -12.94
N ALA A 11 -7.58 7.30 -12.93
CA ALA A 11 -6.60 6.45 -13.61
C ALA A 11 -6.36 5.10 -12.92
N LYS A 12 -6.90 4.87 -11.71
CA LYS A 12 -6.67 3.67 -10.88
C LYS A 12 -5.19 3.36 -10.65
N THR A 13 -4.36 4.40 -10.62
CA THR A 13 -2.92 4.28 -10.33
C THR A 13 -2.60 4.51 -8.85
N PHE A 14 -3.57 5.05 -8.11
CA PHE A 14 -3.53 5.23 -6.66
C PHE A 14 -4.87 4.78 -6.07
N LEU A 15 -4.82 3.93 -5.05
CA LEU A 15 -6.00 3.38 -4.39
C LEU A 15 -5.78 3.34 -2.88
N VAL A 16 -6.87 3.44 -2.11
CA VAL A 16 -6.87 3.21 -0.67
C VAL A 16 -8.02 2.27 -0.35
N TRP A 17 -7.73 1.10 0.20
CA TRP A 17 -8.76 0.23 0.77
C TRP A 17 -8.99 0.64 2.22
N CYS A 18 -10.27 0.75 2.60
CA CYS A 18 -10.67 1.15 3.94
C CYS A 18 -11.36 -0.01 4.67
N ASN A 19 -10.90 -0.28 5.90
CA ASN A 19 -11.48 -1.25 6.84
C ASN A 19 -11.55 -2.70 6.35
N GLU A 20 -10.48 -3.14 5.69
CA GLU A 20 -10.29 -4.54 5.27
C GLU A 20 -9.55 -5.32 6.36
N GLU A 21 -8.33 -5.82 6.12
CA GLU A 21 -7.48 -6.44 7.16
C GLU A 21 -6.93 -5.37 8.13
N ASP A 22 -6.39 -4.29 7.55
CA ASP A 22 -5.94 -3.10 8.26
C ASP A 22 -6.94 -1.95 8.06
N HIS A 23 -6.84 -0.92 8.89
CA HIS A 23 -7.69 0.28 8.76
C HIS A 23 -7.55 0.92 7.36
N LEU A 24 -6.32 1.01 6.86
CA LEU A 24 -6.00 1.54 5.54
C LEU A 24 -4.96 0.67 4.85
N ARG A 25 -5.18 0.37 3.57
CA ARG A 25 -4.15 -0.14 2.66
C ARG A 25 -3.94 0.85 1.54
N ILE A 26 -2.79 1.53 1.53
CA ILE A 26 -2.44 2.56 0.57
C ILE A 26 -1.65 1.92 -0.58
N ILE A 27 -2.16 2.03 -1.80
CA ILE A 27 -1.69 1.27 -2.96
C ILE A 27 -1.32 2.23 -4.08
N SER A 28 -0.14 2.03 -4.66
CA SER A 28 0.29 2.67 -5.90
C SER A 28 0.65 1.59 -6.91
N MET A 29 0.08 1.65 -8.11
CA MET A 29 0.33 0.65 -9.15
C MET A 29 0.14 1.23 -10.55
N GLN A 30 0.69 0.57 -11.56
CA GLN A 30 0.49 0.90 -12.97
C GLN A 30 0.92 -0.28 -13.85
N MET A 31 0.59 -0.21 -15.14
CA MET A 31 1.16 -1.09 -16.15
C MET A 31 2.63 -0.74 -16.41
N GLY A 32 3.42 -1.74 -16.82
CA GLY A 32 4.86 -1.59 -17.03
C GLY A 32 5.68 -1.83 -15.75
N GLY A 33 6.96 -1.49 -15.79
CA GLY A 33 7.94 -1.81 -14.74
C GLY A 33 8.60 -0.60 -14.09
N ASP A 34 8.05 0.61 -14.24
CA ASP A 34 8.63 1.82 -13.62
C ASP A 34 8.32 1.88 -12.11
N LEU A 35 9.13 1.15 -11.35
CA LEU A 35 9.05 1.14 -9.89
C LEU A 35 9.32 2.52 -9.28
N GLY A 36 10.18 3.34 -9.91
CA GLY A 36 10.52 4.67 -9.41
C GLY A 36 9.32 5.60 -9.42
N GLN A 37 8.53 5.58 -10.50
CA GLN A 37 7.28 6.35 -10.58
C GLN A 37 6.23 5.83 -9.59
N VAL A 38 6.06 4.51 -9.49
CA VAL A 38 5.11 3.88 -8.55
C VAL A 38 5.44 4.25 -7.10
N TYR A 39 6.71 4.12 -6.71
CA TYR A 39 7.17 4.38 -5.36
C TYR A 39 7.08 5.86 -4.99
N ARG A 40 7.47 6.78 -5.89
CA ARG A 40 7.31 8.22 -5.66
C ARG A 40 5.85 8.60 -5.39
N ARG A 41 4.91 8.07 -6.18
CA ARG A 41 3.47 8.30 -5.98
C ARG A 41 2.99 7.76 -4.63
N LEU A 42 3.48 6.59 -4.21
CA LEU A 42 3.15 6.01 -2.90
C LEU A 42 3.66 6.91 -1.76
N VAL A 43 4.93 7.30 -1.79
CA VAL A 43 5.54 8.15 -0.75
C VAL A 43 4.81 9.49 -0.64
N THR A 44 4.52 10.15 -1.76
CA THR A 44 3.73 11.39 -1.75
C THR A 44 2.38 11.19 -1.07
N ALA A 45 1.66 10.11 -1.42
CA ALA A 45 0.34 9.87 -0.83
C ALA A 45 0.39 9.56 0.67
N VAL A 46 1.33 8.72 1.12
CA VAL A 46 1.51 8.40 2.54
C VAL A 46 1.80 9.68 3.33
N ASN A 47 2.74 10.50 2.88
CA ASN A 47 3.10 11.76 3.53
C ASN A 47 1.92 12.75 3.60
N GLU A 48 1.07 12.82 2.57
CA GLU A 48 -0.10 13.70 2.60
C GLU A 48 -1.22 13.19 3.51
N ILE A 49 -1.40 11.87 3.61
CA ILE A 49 -2.42 11.27 4.48
C ILE A 49 -1.99 11.36 5.95
N GLU A 50 -0.72 11.10 6.26
CA GLU A 50 -0.16 11.14 7.63
C GLU A 50 -0.27 12.53 8.26
N LYS A 51 -0.24 13.61 7.45
CA LYS A 51 -0.50 14.98 7.92
C LYS A 51 -1.91 15.19 8.48
N ARG A 52 -2.87 14.33 8.12
CA ARG A 52 -4.30 14.46 8.47
C ARG A 52 -4.79 13.36 9.38
N LEU A 53 -4.14 12.19 9.35
CA LEU A 53 -4.51 11.02 10.13
C LEU A 53 -3.29 10.52 10.92
N PRO A 54 -3.34 10.52 12.26
CA PRO A 54 -2.26 9.97 13.05
C PRO A 54 -2.23 8.44 12.90
N PHE A 55 -1.11 7.90 12.41
CA PHE A 55 -0.89 6.46 12.33
C PHE A 55 -0.32 5.89 13.61
N SER A 56 -0.75 4.67 13.96
CA SER A 56 -0.25 3.96 15.14
C SER A 56 1.18 3.50 14.89
N HIS A 57 2.12 3.99 15.70
CA HIS A 57 3.53 3.65 15.63
C HIS A 57 4.04 3.18 17.00
N ASN A 58 4.98 2.24 17.00
CA ASN A 58 5.67 1.73 18.17
C ASN A 58 7.18 1.79 17.98
N ASP A 59 7.93 2.15 19.02
CA ASP A 59 9.39 2.33 18.94
C ASP A 59 10.14 1.07 18.51
N ARG A 60 9.65 -0.13 18.89
CA ARG A 60 10.26 -1.40 18.51
C ARG A 60 9.73 -1.94 17.19
N PHE A 61 8.44 -1.83 16.96
CA PHE A 61 7.75 -2.52 15.86
C PHE A 61 7.45 -1.65 14.66
N GLY A 62 7.75 -0.35 14.70
CA GLY A 62 7.41 0.59 13.64
C GLY A 62 5.90 0.83 13.54
N PHE A 63 5.39 0.99 12.32
CA PHE A 63 3.97 1.12 12.08
C PHE A 63 3.24 -0.18 12.41
N LEU A 64 2.17 -0.06 13.18
CA LEU A 64 1.40 -1.19 13.68
C LEU A 64 0.33 -1.61 12.67
N THR A 65 0.23 -2.91 12.46
CA THR A 65 -0.72 -3.58 11.58
C THR A 65 -1.42 -4.71 12.31
N PHE A 66 -2.51 -5.22 11.75
CA PHE A 66 -3.25 -6.34 12.32
C PHE A 66 -2.41 -7.63 12.34
N CYS A 67 -1.81 -7.99 11.21
CA CYS A 67 -0.95 -9.16 11.11
C CYS A 67 0.52 -8.82 11.45
N PRO A 68 1.21 -9.63 12.29
CA PRO A 68 2.62 -9.40 12.62
C PRO A 68 3.58 -9.38 11.41
N THR A 69 3.22 -10.03 10.31
CA THR A 69 4.06 -10.07 9.10
C THR A 69 4.15 -8.72 8.39
N ASN A 70 3.24 -7.79 8.70
CA ASN A 70 3.16 -6.48 8.05
C ASN A 70 3.75 -5.35 8.92
N LEU A 71 4.32 -5.64 10.09
CA LEU A 71 4.91 -4.63 10.98
C LEU A 71 6.13 -3.91 10.34
N GLY A 72 6.54 -2.80 10.94
CA GLY A 72 7.74 -2.06 10.57
C GLY A 72 7.42 -1.05 9.48
N THR A 73 7.89 -1.30 8.26
CA THR A 73 7.64 -0.42 7.12
C THR A 73 6.22 -0.56 6.58
N THR A 74 5.57 -1.70 6.80
CA THR A 74 4.28 -2.10 6.17
C THR A 74 4.33 -2.16 4.63
N VAL A 75 5.53 -2.02 4.04
CA VAL A 75 5.71 -1.93 2.59
C VAL A 75 5.80 -3.32 1.98
N ARG A 76 4.96 -3.56 0.99
CA ARG A 76 5.08 -4.70 0.07
C ARG A 76 5.21 -4.20 -1.37
N ALA A 77 6.40 -4.33 -1.94
CA ALA A 77 6.64 -4.10 -3.36
C ALA A 77 6.45 -5.41 -4.15
N SER A 78 5.64 -5.40 -5.20
CA SER A 78 5.37 -6.58 -6.03
C SER A 78 5.28 -6.23 -7.51
N VAL A 79 5.47 -7.25 -8.35
CA VAL A 79 5.26 -7.19 -9.79
C VAL A 79 4.40 -8.37 -10.23
N HIS A 80 3.55 -8.15 -11.23
CA HIS A 80 2.98 -9.24 -12.00
C HIS A 80 3.91 -9.53 -13.16
N ILE A 81 4.64 -10.65 -13.10
CA ILE A 81 5.68 -11.01 -14.06
C ILE A 81 5.41 -12.39 -14.67
N LYS A 82 5.73 -12.55 -15.97
CA LYS A 82 5.70 -13.84 -16.67
C LYS A 82 7.11 -14.43 -16.70
N VAL A 83 7.32 -15.56 -16.05
CA VAL A 83 8.61 -16.29 -16.01
C VAL A 83 8.43 -17.74 -16.47
N PRO A 84 8.08 -17.98 -17.75
CA PRO A 84 7.55 -19.28 -18.22
C PRO A 84 8.52 -20.46 -18.04
N LYS A 85 9.83 -20.21 -17.95
CA LYS A 85 10.84 -21.26 -17.74
C LYS A 85 11.04 -21.62 -16.26
N LEU A 86 10.81 -20.67 -15.35
CA LEU A 86 10.96 -20.90 -13.91
C LEU A 86 9.68 -21.43 -13.25
N ALA A 87 8.53 -21.23 -13.89
CA ALA A 87 7.21 -21.63 -13.40
C ALA A 87 6.66 -22.92 -14.05
N ALA A 88 7.49 -23.65 -14.80
CA ALA A 88 7.15 -24.93 -15.44
C ALA A 88 7.31 -26.10 -14.47
#